data_AF-A0A552LNT6-F1
#
_entry.id   AF-A0A552LNT6-F1
#
_cell.length_a   1.000
_cell.length_b   1.000
_cell.length_c   1.000
_cell.angle_alpha   90.00
_cell.angle_beta   90.00
_cell.angle_gamma   90.00
#
_symmetry.space_group_name_H-M   'P 1'
#
loop_
_entity.id
_entity.type
_entity.pdbx_description
1 polymer ?
#
loop_
_entity_poly.entity_id
_entity_poly.type
_entity_poly.pdbx_seq_one_letter_code
_entity_poly.pdbx_strand_id
1 'polypeptide(L)'
;MNKYFSPLVLAFALAASTISSGFVVRNANAQSSPRPYVVLVNGYQDCCVWDPRNRGVYMETVVRELQQRGAEFRLVPWDTFRDGAGQRSSTSNDAAFLQEAADFINNRLDPNRPLILIGHSFGGDSLLSLAPRINRRIQFLGVIDPTAAGGLREPVTRRGVSSNVDYFFNRWEMNALAASNVVPFDSRLVNGTISGCRARNCDQQEQSLARNENGSEIRVNCESWEVTCDGYNPLPVFMGGSNGTKAKRLAHNDMPSDAYLQRQMANAINRVISNSSVSTQQTIIKIYREILERDVDPSGMTTWTNALASGQSVEQVRRAIAESPEAQNKLNDLYRRMLGRDIDSSGRVTWTNALASGWTLQRVASEGIAPGPEYQRKQAVIQIYREVLERNVDPSGMDTWTRELNSGKTILQVRRAIAESPEAQNKLNDLYRRMLCRDIDSSGRVTWTNALASGWTLQRVASEGIAPSPEYQSRGGRSCN
;
A
#
# COMPACT_ATOMS: atom_id res chain seq x y z
N MET A 1 46.77 -58.34 -27.58
CA MET A 1 45.72 -57.33 -27.28
C MET A 1 44.67 -57.37 -28.37
N ASN A 2 43.66 -58.24 -28.26
CA ASN A 2 42.36 -58.13 -28.95
C ASN A 2 41.42 -59.29 -28.59
N LYS A 3 40.12 -58.95 -28.49
CA LYS A 3 38.89 -59.77 -28.64
C LYS A 3 38.55 -60.87 -27.61
N TYR A 4 37.38 -60.74 -26.95
CA TYR A 4 36.33 -61.75 -26.67
C TYR A 4 35.08 -60.98 -26.14
N PHE A 5 34.00 -60.77 -26.90
CA PHE A 5 32.78 -61.58 -27.07
C PHE A 5 32.07 -62.06 -25.76
N SER A 6 31.02 -61.31 -25.33
CA SER A 6 29.61 -61.66 -24.94
C SER A 6 29.25 -62.95 -24.15
N PRO A 7 28.00 -63.16 -23.62
CA PRO A 7 26.85 -62.27 -23.26
C PRO A 7 25.99 -62.70 -22.01
N LEU A 8 24.86 -61.99 -21.76
CA LEU A 8 23.58 -62.39 -21.10
C LEU A 8 23.59 -62.71 -19.58
N VAL A 9 22.62 -62.30 -18.73
CA VAL A 9 21.18 -62.66 -18.64
C VAL A 9 20.48 -61.60 -17.75
N LEU A 10 19.51 -60.82 -18.24
CA LEU A 10 18.03 -61.03 -18.26
C LEU A 10 17.31 -60.84 -16.90
N ALA A 11 16.45 -59.82 -16.78
CA ALA A 11 14.98 -59.99 -16.55
C ALA A 11 14.25 -58.68 -16.15
N PHE A 12 13.23 -58.36 -16.97
CA PHE A 12 11.89 -57.81 -16.67
C PHE A 12 11.68 -56.62 -15.72
N ALA A 13 11.05 -55.54 -16.23
CA ALA A 13 9.64 -55.23 -15.95
C ALA A 13 9.13 -53.99 -16.73
N LEU A 14 7.79 -53.90 -16.79
CA LEU A 14 6.91 -53.21 -17.72
C LEU A 14 6.85 -51.66 -17.66
N ALA A 15 6.57 -51.09 -18.85
CA ALA A 15 5.60 -50.04 -19.20
C ALA A 15 5.38 -48.83 -18.26
N ALA A 16 5.53 -47.61 -18.81
CA ALA A 16 4.40 -46.83 -19.36
C ALA A 16 4.76 -45.34 -19.59
N SER A 17 4.24 -44.82 -20.71
CA SER A 17 3.86 -43.42 -20.95
C SER A 17 4.92 -42.31 -20.85
N THR A 18 5.30 -41.80 -22.02
CA THR A 18 5.89 -40.48 -22.25
C THR A 18 4.95 -39.37 -21.77
N ILE A 19 5.39 -38.57 -20.80
CA ILE A 19 4.81 -37.25 -20.50
C ILE A 19 5.87 -36.18 -20.77
N SER A 20 5.43 -35.20 -21.54
CA SER A 20 6.12 -34.05 -22.07
C SER A 20 6.84 -33.19 -21.02
N SER A 21 8.04 -32.75 -21.38
CA SER A 21 8.79 -31.57 -20.93
C SER A 21 8.16 -30.72 -19.81
N GLY A 22 8.58 -31.00 -18.57
CA GLY A 22 8.40 -30.12 -17.43
C GLY A 22 9.37 -28.93 -17.52
N PHE A 23 8.82 -27.75 -17.81
CA PHE A 23 9.44 -26.46 -17.59
C PHE A 23 9.89 -26.36 -16.12
N VAL A 24 11.21 -26.38 -15.86
CA VAL A 24 11.74 -25.91 -14.59
C VAL A 24 11.60 -24.40 -14.59
N VAL A 25 10.55 -23.88 -13.95
CA VAL A 25 10.46 -22.47 -13.59
C VAL A 25 11.59 -22.21 -12.59
N ARG A 26 12.75 -21.75 -13.08
CA ARG A 26 13.71 -21.04 -12.25
C ARG A 26 13.01 -19.75 -11.82
N ASN A 27 12.62 -19.67 -10.56
CA ASN A 27 12.26 -18.41 -9.90
C ASN A 27 13.50 -17.49 -9.91
N ALA A 28 13.69 -16.78 -11.01
CA ALA A 28 14.61 -15.67 -11.12
C ALA A 28 13.80 -14.38 -10.99
N ASN A 29 13.37 -14.08 -9.76
CA ASN A 29 12.91 -12.75 -9.34
C ASN A 29 12.96 -12.68 -7.81
N ALA A 30 14.16 -12.83 -7.25
CA ALA A 30 14.48 -12.19 -5.97
C ALA A 30 14.91 -10.76 -6.30
N GLN A 31 13.93 -9.88 -6.49
CA GLN A 31 14.16 -8.44 -6.56
C GLN A 31 14.79 -8.04 -5.22
N SER A 32 16.10 -7.80 -5.20
CA SER A 32 16.85 -7.63 -3.95
C SER A 32 16.28 -6.45 -3.18
N SER A 33 15.66 -6.70 -2.01
CA SER A 33 15.20 -5.65 -1.12
C SER A 33 16.32 -4.63 -0.89
N PRO A 34 16.02 -3.32 -0.89
CA PRO A 34 17.06 -2.30 -0.73
C PRO A 34 17.82 -2.51 0.57
N ARG A 35 19.15 -2.48 0.45
CA ARG A 35 20.10 -2.73 1.53
C ARG A 35 19.86 -1.77 2.70
N PRO A 36 19.44 -2.24 3.90
CA PRO A 36 19.23 -1.34 5.04
C PRO A 36 20.51 -0.57 5.41
N TYR A 37 20.34 0.64 5.92
CA TYR A 37 21.40 1.45 6.51
C TYR A 37 21.11 1.63 7.99
N VAL A 38 22.01 1.11 8.82
CA VAL A 38 21.86 0.98 10.26
C VAL A 38 22.87 1.87 10.93
N VAL A 39 22.43 2.78 11.79
CA VAL A 39 23.30 3.58 12.64
C VAL A 39 23.20 3.05 14.06
N LEU A 40 24.34 2.63 14.61
CA LEU A 40 24.49 2.22 16.00
C LEU A 40 25.24 3.32 16.75
N VAL A 41 24.58 3.93 17.73
CA VAL A 41 25.09 5.09 18.48
C VAL A 41 25.40 4.68 19.92
N ASN A 42 26.68 4.67 20.26
CA ASN A 42 27.12 4.51 21.64
C ASN A 42 26.78 5.76 22.47
N GLY A 43 26.51 5.56 23.74
CA GLY A 43 26.47 6.62 24.75
C GLY A 43 27.83 6.88 25.40
N TYR A 44 27.80 7.30 26.68
CA TYR A 44 28.99 7.77 27.40
C TYR A 44 30.11 6.72 27.47
N GLN A 45 31.36 7.18 27.32
CA GLN A 45 32.58 6.36 27.30
C GLN A 45 32.58 5.28 26.22
N ASP A 46 32.00 5.57 25.05
CA ASP A 46 31.94 4.66 23.89
C ASP A 46 31.29 3.31 24.21
N CYS A 47 30.19 3.34 24.96
CA CYS A 47 29.44 2.15 25.38
C CYS A 47 27.93 2.40 25.18
N CYS A 48 27.07 1.40 24.98
CA CYS A 48 27.32 -0.03 25.01
C CYS A 48 26.62 -0.75 23.86
N VAL A 49 26.47 -0.10 22.71
CA VAL A 49 25.88 -0.71 21.51
C VAL A 49 26.95 -1.47 20.72
N TRP A 50 28.17 -0.91 20.65
CA TRP A 50 29.34 -1.50 19.99
C TRP A 50 30.64 -1.20 20.77
N ASP A 51 31.68 -2.00 20.58
CA ASP A 51 32.99 -1.84 21.23
C ASP A 51 33.97 -1.14 20.27
N PRO A 52 34.50 0.06 20.62
CA PRO A 52 35.43 0.80 19.76
C PRO A 52 36.79 0.13 19.56
N ARG A 53 37.20 -0.77 20.47
CA ARG A 53 38.55 -1.36 20.44
C ARG A 53 38.70 -2.44 19.38
N ASN A 54 37.63 -3.20 19.14
CA ASN A 54 37.63 -4.34 18.21
C ASN A 54 36.50 -4.27 17.18
N ARG A 55 35.68 -3.21 17.19
CA ARG A 55 34.46 -3.04 16.38
C ARG A 55 33.44 -4.18 16.57
N GLY A 56 33.49 -4.86 17.72
CA GLY A 56 32.46 -5.80 18.15
C GLY A 56 31.14 -5.10 18.43
N VAL A 57 30.04 -5.85 18.48
CA VAL A 57 28.71 -5.32 18.76
C VAL A 57 28.13 -6.04 19.96
N TYR A 58 27.60 -5.29 20.93
CA TYR A 58 26.90 -5.88 22.08
C TYR A 58 25.48 -6.33 21.71
N MET A 59 24.94 -5.80 20.60
CA MET A 59 23.63 -6.14 20.04
C MET A 59 23.69 -7.26 18.99
N GLU A 60 24.35 -8.37 19.33
CA GLU A 60 24.66 -9.47 18.40
C GLU A 60 23.45 -10.01 17.64
N THR A 61 22.30 -10.23 18.30
CA THR A 61 21.10 -10.77 17.66
C THR A 61 20.52 -9.80 16.64
N VAL A 62 20.43 -8.50 16.98
CA VAL A 62 19.93 -7.47 16.03
C VAL A 62 20.86 -7.34 14.84
N VAL A 63 22.17 -7.29 15.08
CA VAL A 63 23.16 -7.14 14.01
C VAL A 63 23.18 -8.37 13.11
N ARG A 64 23.15 -9.59 13.66
CA ARG A 64 23.12 -10.84 12.88
C ARG A 64 21.91 -10.90 11.94
N GLU A 65 20.72 -10.57 12.44
CA GLU A 65 19.47 -10.58 11.65
C GLU A 65 19.51 -9.52 10.53
N LEU A 66 20.06 -8.34 10.80
CA LEU A 66 20.22 -7.28 9.81
C LEU A 66 21.32 -7.58 8.78
N GLN A 67 22.40 -8.24 9.18
CA GLN A 67 23.45 -8.72 8.28
C GLN A 67 22.91 -9.75 7.29
N GLN A 68 22.00 -10.63 7.70
CA GLN A 68 21.31 -11.56 6.78
C GLN A 68 20.49 -10.84 5.71
N ARG A 69 20.06 -9.60 5.97
CA ARG A 69 19.41 -8.70 5.00
C ARG A 69 20.39 -7.83 4.22
N GLY A 70 21.68 -8.11 4.35
CA GLY A 70 22.76 -7.36 3.72
C GLY A 70 22.99 -5.98 4.31
N ALA A 71 22.46 -5.63 5.49
CA ALA A 71 22.55 -4.27 6.02
C ALA A 71 23.99 -3.70 6.04
N GLU A 72 24.09 -2.38 5.88
CA GLU A 72 25.32 -1.63 6.15
C GLU A 72 25.21 -0.98 7.51
N PHE A 73 26.30 -1.01 8.26
CA PHE A 73 26.35 -0.47 9.61
C PHE A 73 27.29 0.71 9.64
N ARG A 74 26.86 1.78 10.30
CA ARG A 74 27.68 2.88 10.76
C ARG A 74 27.70 2.86 12.28
N LEU A 75 28.89 2.75 12.84
CA LEU A 75 29.15 2.65 14.27
C LEU A 75 29.71 3.98 14.73
N VAL A 76 29.00 4.71 15.58
CA VAL A 76 29.36 6.08 15.95
C VAL A 76 29.22 6.30 17.45
N PRO A 77 30.00 7.22 18.03
CA PRO A 77 29.73 7.77 19.36
C PRO A 77 28.58 8.79 19.25
N TRP A 78 28.04 9.20 20.40
CA TRP A 78 26.93 10.15 20.46
C TRP A 78 27.31 11.60 20.11
N ASP A 79 28.60 11.94 20.07
CA ASP A 79 29.09 13.31 19.89
C ASP A 79 29.71 13.62 18.52
N THR A 80 29.86 12.62 17.64
CA THR A 80 30.25 12.79 16.23
C THR A 80 29.68 11.67 15.35
N PHE A 81 29.38 11.96 14.09
CA PHE A 81 28.83 10.98 13.13
C PHE A 81 29.90 10.28 12.28
N ARG A 82 31.15 10.25 12.76
CA ARG A 82 32.29 9.62 12.09
C ARG A 82 32.35 8.13 12.42
N ASP A 83 32.25 7.30 11.38
CA ASP A 83 32.25 5.83 11.54
C ASP A 83 33.53 5.34 12.23
N GLY A 84 33.38 4.53 13.27
CA GLY A 84 34.45 3.95 14.07
C GLY A 84 35.21 4.95 14.95
N ALA A 85 34.77 6.20 15.07
CA ALA A 85 35.40 7.16 15.99
C ALA A 85 35.10 6.81 17.46
N GLY A 86 36.01 7.20 18.36
CA GLY A 86 35.73 7.27 19.79
C GLY A 86 35.19 8.65 20.20
N GLN A 87 34.55 8.69 21.36
CA GLN A 87 34.00 9.88 21.99
C GLN A 87 35.10 10.92 22.23
N ARG A 88 34.77 12.19 21.97
CA ARG A 88 35.67 13.34 22.09
C ARG A 88 35.29 14.29 23.21
N SER A 89 34.00 14.43 23.46
CA SER A 89 33.43 15.32 24.46
C SER A 89 33.18 14.58 25.76
N SER A 90 33.55 15.17 26.90
CA SER A 90 33.17 14.69 28.23
C SER A 90 31.89 15.33 28.76
N THR A 91 31.37 16.35 28.09
CA THR A 91 30.10 17.04 28.39
C THR A 91 29.04 16.61 27.39
N SER A 92 27.75 16.53 27.76
CA SER A 92 26.64 16.06 26.90
C SER A 92 26.28 17.05 25.77
N ASN A 93 27.25 17.39 24.93
CA ASN A 93 27.13 18.26 23.77
C ASN A 93 27.20 17.44 22.48
N ASP A 94 26.06 17.25 21.82
CA ASP A 94 25.90 16.44 20.60
C ASP A 94 25.77 17.30 19.33
N ALA A 95 26.06 18.60 19.38
CA ALA A 95 25.85 19.51 18.26
C ALA A 95 26.58 19.07 16.97
N ALA A 96 27.80 18.55 17.09
CA ALA A 96 28.58 18.04 15.97
C ALA A 96 27.94 16.77 15.39
N PHE A 97 27.54 15.81 16.24
CA PHE A 97 26.79 14.63 15.82
C PHE A 97 25.53 15.02 15.03
N LEU A 98 24.72 15.94 15.58
CA LEU A 98 23.45 16.31 14.96
C LEU A 98 23.63 16.96 13.59
N GLN A 99 24.64 17.83 13.44
CA GLN A 99 24.96 18.46 12.16
C GLN A 99 25.48 17.43 11.14
N GLU A 100 26.51 16.65 11.52
CA GLU A 100 27.15 15.68 10.64
C GLU A 100 26.16 14.56 10.21
N ALA A 101 25.32 14.09 11.13
CA ALA A 101 24.33 13.05 10.89
C ALA A 101 23.20 13.54 9.97
N ALA A 102 22.63 14.72 10.24
CA ALA A 102 21.58 15.28 9.41
C ALA A 102 22.09 15.53 7.98
N ASP A 103 23.29 16.10 7.83
CA ASP A 103 23.88 16.34 6.51
C ASP A 103 24.12 15.05 5.75
N PHE A 104 24.65 14.01 6.40
CA PHE A 104 24.87 12.72 5.75
C PHE A 104 23.55 12.04 5.37
N ILE A 105 22.62 11.90 6.32
CA ILE A 105 21.39 11.12 6.13
C ILE A 105 20.46 11.80 5.10
N ASN A 106 20.37 13.13 5.12
CA ASN A 106 19.52 13.88 4.21
C ASN A 106 20.13 14.03 2.81
N ASN A 107 21.45 14.25 2.73
CA ASN A 107 22.08 14.70 1.48
C ASN A 107 23.03 13.70 0.82
N ARG A 108 23.47 12.64 1.53
CA ARG A 108 24.49 11.69 1.01
C ARG A 108 24.05 10.23 1.04
N LEU A 109 23.21 9.85 1.99
CA LEU A 109 22.67 8.50 2.06
C LEU A 109 21.61 8.31 0.98
N ASP A 110 21.75 7.24 0.19
CA ASP A 110 20.74 6.84 -0.80
C ASP A 110 19.33 6.87 -0.17
N PRO A 111 18.39 7.66 -0.73
CA PRO A 111 17.06 7.81 -0.16
C PRO A 111 16.26 6.51 -0.18
N ASN A 112 16.60 5.55 -1.05
CA ASN A 112 15.88 4.28 -1.20
C ASN A 112 16.20 3.26 -0.11
N ARG A 113 17.19 3.53 0.76
CA ARG A 113 17.63 2.59 1.79
C ARG A 113 16.77 2.71 3.05
N PRO A 114 16.26 1.60 3.61
CA PRO A 114 15.64 1.62 4.94
C PRO A 114 16.62 2.16 5.98
N LEU A 115 16.22 3.18 6.72
CA LEU A 115 16.99 3.82 7.78
C LEU A 115 16.57 3.27 9.14
N ILE A 116 17.55 2.70 9.85
CA ILE A 116 17.39 2.12 11.18
C ILE A 116 18.37 2.83 12.10
N LEU A 117 17.86 3.43 13.16
CA LEU A 117 18.66 4.17 14.12
C LEU A 117 18.52 3.50 15.49
N ILE A 118 19.63 3.10 16.12
CA ILE A 118 19.62 2.48 17.44
C ILE A 118 20.67 3.17 18.32
N GLY A 119 20.25 3.66 19.48
CA GLY A 119 21.14 4.37 20.39
C GLY A 119 20.89 3.98 21.84
N HIS A 120 21.97 4.01 22.63
CA HIS A 120 21.93 3.77 24.07
C HIS A 120 22.39 5.01 24.84
N SER A 121 21.81 5.27 26.02
CA SER A 121 22.24 6.38 26.90
C SER A 121 22.26 7.72 26.16
N PHE A 122 23.37 8.47 26.18
CA PHE A 122 23.51 9.70 25.37
C PHE A 122 23.27 9.48 23.88
N GLY A 123 23.62 8.32 23.32
CA GLY A 123 23.34 8.01 21.91
C GLY A 123 21.84 7.93 21.62
N GLY A 124 21.06 7.42 22.58
CA GLY A 124 19.59 7.44 22.50
C GLY A 124 19.03 8.86 22.54
N ASP A 125 19.56 9.71 23.41
CA ASP A 125 19.20 11.14 23.51
C ASP A 125 19.51 11.90 22.21
N SER A 126 20.72 11.71 21.67
CA SER A 126 21.14 12.34 20.40
C SER A 126 20.30 11.88 19.21
N LEU A 127 19.88 10.62 19.16
CA LEU A 127 18.96 10.15 18.12
C LEU A 127 17.56 10.78 18.24
N LEU A 128 17.05 10.99 19.45
CA LEU A 128 15.79 11.72 19.66
C LEU A 128 15.90 13.19 19.21
N SER A 129 17.05 13.82 19.44
CA SER A 129 17.35 15.17 18.92
C SER A 129 17.53 15.22 17.40
N LEU A 130 18.03 14.13 16.81
CA LEU A 130 18.27 14.01 15.38
C LEU A 130 16.99 13.79 14.59
N ALA A 131 16.07 12.95 15.08
CA ALA A 131 14.91 12.49 14.31
C ALA A 131 14.07 13.63 13.67
N PRO A 132 13.76 14.75 14.36
CA PRO A 132 13.05 15.88 13.75
C PRO A 132 13.83 16.63 12.65
N ARG A 133 15.15 16.42 12.56
CA ARG A 133 16.04 17.05 11.55
C ARG A 133 16.22 16.20 10.29
N ILE A 134 15.59 15.03 10.23
CA ILE A 134 15.69 14.09 9.11
C ILE A 134 14.51 14.27 8.15
N ASN A 135 14.79 14.59 6.89
CA ASN A 135 13.80 14.89 5.86
C ASN A 135 13.34 13.65 5.08
N ARG A 136 13.41 12.48 5.71
CA ARG A 136 13.03 11.18 5.15
C ARG A 136 12.44 10.30 6.25
N ARG A 137 11.81 9.20 5.85
CA ARG A 137 11.28 8.21 6.81
C ARG A 137 12.41 7.50 7.55
N ILE A 138 12.20 7.32 8.84
CA ILE A 138 13.00 6.47 9.73
C ILE A 138 12.14 5.23 10.03
N GLN A 139 12.47 4.10 9.40
CA GLN A 139 11.66 2.88 9.52
C GLN A 139 11.68 2.33 10.95
N PHE A 140 12.78 2.53 11.66
CA PHE A 140 12.92 2.09 13.04
C PHE A 140 13.84 3.02 13.83
N LEU A 141 13.35 3.48 14.97
CA LEU A 141 14.11 4.25 15.96
C LEU A 141 14.11 3.50 17.29
N GLY A 142 15.24 2.88 17.64
CA GLY A 142 15.47 2.18 18.89
C GLY A 142 16.24 3.04 19.89
N VAL A 143 15.64 3.32 21.03
CA VAL A 143 16.26 4.11 22.10
C VAL A 143 16.30 3.26 23.37
N ILE A 144 17.52 2.92 23.81
CA ILE A 144 17.78 2.02 24.93
C ILE A 144 18.29 2.85 26.11
N ASP A 145 17.45 2.98 27.14
CA ASP A 145 17.80 3.61 28.40
C ASP A 145 18.52 4.97 28.25
N PRO A 146 17.90 5.96 27.57
CA PRO A 146 18.54 7.24 27.28
C PRO A 146 18.79 8.04 28.56
N THR A 147 19.83 8.88 28.56
CA THR A 147 20.18 9.76 29.68
C THR A 147 20.18 11.21 29.23
N ALA A 148 19.78 12.11 30.13
CA ALA A 148 19.79 13.56 29.89
C ALA A 148 21.15 14.17 30.26
N ALA A 149 21.29 15.48 30.04
CA ALA A 149 22.52 16.22 30.32
C ALA A 149 23.07 15.92 31.74
N GLY A 150 24.35 15.56 31.81
CA GLY A 150 25.01 15.15 33.05
C GLY A 150 24.96 13.65 33.36
N GLY A 151 24.39 12.83 32.46
CA GLY A 151 24.38 11.36 32.60
C GLY A 151 23.30 10.85 33.56
N LEU A 152 22.42 11.74 34.02
CA LEU A 152 21.28 11.39 34.86
C LEU A 152 20.12 10.91 33.98
N ARG A 153 19.47 9.83 34.40
CA ARG A 153 18.22 9.36 33.82
C ARG A 153 17.10 10.34 34.23
N GLU A 154 16.66 11.18 33.30
CA GLU A 154 15.54 12.13 33.48
C GLU A 154 14.37 11.70 32.59
N PRO A 155 13.10 11.83 33.04
CA PRO A 155 11.96 11.62 32.16
C PRO A 155 12.06 12.57 30.98
N VAL A 156 12.15 12.02 29.77
CA VAL A 156 12.22 12.81 28.54
C VAL A 156 10.79 13.28 28.22
N THR A 157 10.34 14.27 29.01
CA THR A 157 9.03 14.92 28.90
C THR A 157 9.03 16.06 27.91
N ARG A 158 10.22 16.57 27.55
CA ARG A 158 10.42 17.70 26.64
C ARG A 158 10.61 17.29 25.17
N ARG A 159 10.70 15.98 24.87
CA ARG A 159 10.94 15.49 23.51
C ARG A 159 9.89 14.44 23.15
N GLY A 160 9.30 14.58 21.97
CA GLY A 160 8.38 13.61 21.39
C GLY A 160 9.05 12.83 20.27
N VAL A 161 8.50 11.65 19.96
CA VAL A 161 8.88 10.90 18.76
C VAL A 161 8.38 11.66 17.53
N SER A 162 9.28 11.99 16.62
CA SER A 162 8.96 12.70 15.38
C SER A 162 8.04 11.88 14.47
N SER A 163 7.15 12.55 13.73
CA SER A 163 6.15 11.91 12.86
C SER A 163 6.74 11.17 11.65
N ASN A 164 8.01 11.41 11.34
CA ASN A 164 8.78 10.68 10.31
C ASN A 164 9.32 9.32 10.79
N VAL A 165 9.04 8.90 12.03
CA VAL A 165 9.43 7.60 12.60
C VAL A 165 8.27 6.61 12.46
N ASP A 166 8.48 5.52 11.72
CA ASP A 166 7.46 4.51 11.46
C ASP A 166 7.23 3.59 12.66
N TYR A 167 8.30 3.29 13.38
CA TYR A 167 8.25 2.48 14.59
C TYR A 167 9.29 2.98 15.57
N PHE A 168 8.82 3.37 16.74
CA PHE A 168 9.66 3.70 17.87
C PHE A 168 9.72 2.50 18.81
N PHE A 169 10.94 2.12 19.17
CA PHE A 169 11.20 1.07 20.14
C PHE A 169 11.94 1.67 21.31
N ASN A 170 11.42 1.44 22.49
CA ASN A 170 12.19 1.51 23.71
C ASN A 170 11.86 0.29 24.56
N ARG A 171 12.72 -0.02 25.53
CA ARG A 171 12.51 -1.15 26.44
C ARG A 171 11.21 -1.04 27.26
N TRP A 172 10.70 0.17 27.45
CA TRP A 172 9.66 0.54 28.40
C TRP A 172 8.24 0.57 27.80
N GLU A 173 8.10 0.54 26.47
CA GLU A 173 6.86 0.66 25.73
C GLU A 173 6.67 -0.56 24.83
N MET A 174 6.07 -1.63 25.37
CA MET A 174 5.54 -2.74 24.55
C MET A 174 4.20 -2.40 23.87
N ASN A 175 3.87 -1.12 23.64
CA ASN A 175 2.53 -0.67 23.23
C ASN A 175 2.50 0.22 21.97
N ALA A 176 1.34 0.23 21.30
CA ALA A 176 1.07 0.92 20.04
C ALA A 176 1.17 2.46 20.12
N LEU A 177 1.60 3.06 19.00
CA LEU A 177 1.74 4.50 18.78
C LEU A 177 0.41 5.24 19.04
N ALA A 178 0.39 6.14 20.04
CA ALA A 178 -0.63 7.19 20.16
C ALA A 178 0.08 8.56 20.12
N ALA A 179 -0.53 9.55 19.47
CA ALA A 179 0.09 10.81 19.02
C ALA A 179 0.58 11.80 20.12
N SER A 180 0.88 11.32 21.33
CA SER A 180 1.40 12.13 22.45
C SER A 180 2.34 11.28 23.33
N ASN A 181 3.39 10.74 22.70
CA ASN A 181 4.45 9.92 23.27
C ASN A 181 5.36 10.74 24.21
N VAL A 182 5.03 10.79 25.50
CA VAL A 182 5.98 11.14 26.56
C VAL A 182 6.75 9.87 26.88
N VAL A 183 8.08 9.93 26.79
CA VAL A 183 8.94 8.77 27.10
C VAL A 183 9.30 8.80 28.59
N PRO A 184 8.69 7.96 29.44
CA PRO A 184 8.75 8.14 30.88
C PRO A 184 9.99 7.43 31.44
N PHE A 185 10.95 8.19 31.97
CA PHE A 185 12.23 7.65 32.49
C PHE A 185 12.64 8.32 33.81
N ASP A 186 11.95 8.07 34.92
CA ASP A 186 12.29 8.71 36.21
C ASP A 186 13.23 7.82 37.05
N SER A 187 14.43 8.31 37.38
CA SER A 187 15.38 7.64 38.28
C SER A 187 15.20 7.95 39.75
N ARG A 188 14.25 8.82 40.13
CA ARG A 188 14.00 9.18 41.54
C ARG A 188 13.13 8.17 42.27
N LEU A 189 12.75 7.08 41.61
CA LEU A 189 11.84 6.07 42.13
C LEU A 189 12.62 4.83 42.55
N VAL A 190 13.08 4.83 43.79
CA VAL A 190 13.62 3.61 44.43
C VAL A 190 12.53 2.51 44.54
N ASN A 191 11.24 2.87 44.38
CA ASN A 191 10.06 1.99 44.54
C ASN A 191 9.02 1.99 43.39
N GLY A 192 9.45 2.12 42.11
CA GLY A 192 8.80 1.33 41.04
C GLY A 192 7.49 1.79 40.36
N THR A 193 7.12 3.07 40.31
CA THR A 193 5.99 3.52 39.43
C THR A 193 6.25 4.85 38.75
N ILE A 194 6.38 4.87 37.43
CA ILE A 194 6.65 6.11 36.68
C ILE A 194 5.39 6.96 36.55
N SER A 195 5.35 8.11 37.22
CA SER A 195 4.22 9.06 37.16
C SER A 195 4.03 9.64 35.76
N GLY A 196 2.80 9.64 35.24
CA GLY A 196 2.47 10.17 33.91
C GLY A 196 2.80 9.24 32.73
N CYS A 197 3.23 8.00 33.01
CA CYS A 197 3.50 6.99 31.98
C CYS A 197 2.19 6.49 31.32
N ARG A 198 2.21 6.34 29.99
CA ARG A 198 1.08 5.85 29.17
C ARG A 198 1.29 4.44 28.62
N ALA A 199 2.38 3.78 29.02
CA ALA A 199 2.65 2.38 28.66
C ALA A 199 1.79 1.41 29.49
N ARG A 200 1.75 0.13 29.08
CA ARG A 200 0.96 -0.91 29.76
C ARG A 200 1.46 -1.16 31.18
N ASN A 201 2.78 -1.23 31.33
CA ASN A 201 3.47 -1.45 32.60
C ASN A 201 4.59 -0.39 32.71
N CYS A 202 4.65 0.29 33.84
CA CYS A 202 5.57 1.42 34.06
C CYS A 202 6.36 1.23 35.37
N ASP A 203 7.03 0.10 35.50
CA ASP A 203 7.84 -0.25 36.67
C ASP A 203 9.33 -0.42 36.28
N GLN A 204 10.18 0.44 36.83
CA GLN A 204 11.63 0.38 36.66
C GLN A 204 12.22 -0.95 37.13
N GLN A 205 11.65 -1.51 38.18
CA GLN A 205 12.10 -2.76 38.74
C GLN A 205 11.76 -3.94 37.82
N GLU A 206 10.52 -4.08 37.34
CA GLU A 206 10.17 -5.16 36.41
C GLU A 206 10.98 -5.12 35.09
N GLN A 207 11.21 -3.92 34.56
CA GLN A 207 11.83 -3.74 33.25
C GLN A 207 13.36 -3.88 33.27
N SER A 208 13.99 -3.71 34.44
CA SER A 208 15.43 -3.98 34.61
C SER A 208 15.75 -5.47 34.76
N LEU A 209 14.75 -6.36 34.78
CA LEU A 209 15.00 -7.80 34.86
C LEU A 209 15.66 -8.32 33.58
N ALA A 210 16.74 -9.07 33.74
CA ALA A 210 17.42 -9.79 32.67
C ALA A 210 16.59 -11.01 32.25
N ARG A 211 16.41 -11.20 30.94
CA ARG A 211 15.59 -12.29 30.41
C ARG A 211 16.31 -13.06 29.30
N ASN A 212 16.01 -14.36 29.22
CA ASN A 212 16.38 -15.19 28.08
C ASN A 212 15.57 -14.76 26.84
N GLU A 213 15.99 -15.18 25.64
CA GLU A 213 15.30 -14.80 24.39
C GLU A 213 13.80 -15.14 24.37
N ASN A 214 13.39 -16.21 25.06
CA ASN A 214 11.99 -16.63 25.18
C ASN A 214 11.18 -15.81 26.20
N GLY A 215 11.80 -14.83 26.87
CA GLY A 215 11.19 -13.96 27.87
C GLY A 215 11.19 -14.51 29.29
N SER A 216 11.76 -15.70 29.53
CA SER A 216 11.89 -16.24 30.89
C SER A 216 12.94 -15.45 31.68
N GLU A 217 12.65 -15.27 32.97
CA GLU A 217 13.54 -14.57 33.90
C GLU A 217 14.86 -15.32 34.08
N ILE A 218 15.98 -14.59 34.04
CA ILE A 218 17.29 -15.10 34.45
C ILE A 218 17.42 -14.90 35.96
N ARG A 219 17.65 -15.97 36.71
CA ARG A 219 17.86 -15.90 38.17
C ARG A 219 19.33 -16.05 38.52
N VAL A 220 19.76 -15.35 39.57
CA VAL A 220 21.09 -15.43 40.17
C VAL A 220 20.97 -15.86 41.63
N ASN A 221 22.02 -16.47 42.16
CA ASN A 221 22.09 -16.78 43.59
C ASN A 221 22.05 -15.50 44.40
N CYS A 222 21.38 -15.56 45.54
CA CYS A 222 21.44 -14.48 46.49
C CYS A 222 22.75 -14.48 47.26
N GLU A 223 23.15 -13.29 47.69
CA GLU A 223 24.30 -13.10 48.53
C GLU A 223 24.05 -13.68 49.92
N SER A 224 25.12 -13.98 50.66
CA SER A 224 25.01 -14.68 51.96
C SER A 224 24.24 -13.89 53.04
N TRP A 225 24.05 -12.58 52.85
CA TRP A 225 23.30 -11.72 53.77
C TRP A 225 21.82 -11.53 53.40
N GLU A 226 21.38 -12.02 52.23
CA GLU A 226 20.02 -11.84 51.72
C GLU A 226 19.06 -12.95 52.19
N VAL A 227 18.83 -13.01 53.50
CA VAL A 227 18.09 -14.11 54.17
C VAL A 227 16.60 -14.19 53.83
N THR A 228 16.06 -13.21 53.10
CA THR A 228 14.66 -13.16 52.66
C THR A 228 14.47 -13.64 51.21
N CYS A 229 15.52 -14.16 50.58
CA CYS A 229 15.44 -14.62 49.21
C CYS A 229 14.58 -15.88 49.03
N ASP A 230 13.92 -15.97 47.88
CA ASP A 230 13.15 -17.16 47.52
C ASP A 230 14.04 -18.41 47.52
N GLY A 231 13.66 -19.41 48.32
CA GLY A 231 14.41 -20.66 48.45
C GLY A 231 15.62 -20.59 49.39
N TYR A 232 15.72 -19.55 50.24
CA TYR A 232 16.70 -19.49 51.31
C TYR A 232 16.49 -20.64 52.33
N ASN A 233 17.57 -21.37 52.61
CA ASN A 233 17.66 -22.45 53.58
C ASN A 233 18.91 -22.25 54.45
N PRO A 234 18.77 -21.96 55.76
CA PRO A 234 19.86 -21.54 56.64
C PRO A 234 20.86 -22.65 57.01
N LEU A 235 20.70 -23.89 56.52
CA LEU A 235 21.67 -24.96 56.76
C LEU A 235 23.04 -24.62 56.14
N PRO A 236 24.15 -25.20 56.63
CA PRO A 236 25.42 -25.13 55.91
C PRO A 236 25.30 -25.71 54.50
N VAL A 237 25.98 -25.13 53.51
CA VAL A 237 25.90 -25.58 52.10
C VAL A 237 26.26 -27.07 51.95
N PHE A 238 27.22 -27.57 52.74
CA PHE A 238 27.60 -28.99 52.77
C PHE A 238 26.54 -29.92 53.38
N MET A 239 25.50 -29.37 54.03
CA MET A 239 24.32 -30.07 54.54
C MET A 239 23.05 -29.78 53.71
N GLY A 240 23.19 -29.22 52.50
CA GLY A 240 22.05 -28.90 51.62
C GLY A 240 21.42 -27.52 51.87
N GLY A 241 22.15 -26.62 52.54
CA GLY A 241 21.79 -25.20 52.63
C GLY A 241 21.82 -24.47 51.30
N SER A 242 21.09 -23.36 51.22
CA SER A 242 20.97 -22.54 50.01
C SER A 242 20.72 -21.08 50.39
N ASN A 243 21.35 -20.13 49.70
CA ASN A 243 21.00 -18.72 49.88
C ASN A 243 19.69 -18.34 49.15
N GLY A 244 19.10 -19.26 48.39
CA GLY A 244 18.01 -18.97 47.48
C GLY A 244 18.47 -18.25 46.20
N THR A 245 17.50 -17.86 45.38
CA THR A 245 17.76 -17.15 44.12
C THR A 245 16.86 -15.95 43.97
N LYS A 246 17.31 -14.94 43.23
CA LYS A 246 16.55 -13.74 42.87
C LYS A 246 16.66 -13.45 41.38
N ALA A 247 15.71 -12.68 40.86
CA ALA A 247 15.77 -12.20 39.49
C ALA A 247 17.03 -11.36 39.25
N LYS A 248 17.79 -11.67 38.20
CA LYS A 248 18.95 -10.87 37.78
C LYS A 248 18.46 -9.53 37.26
N ARG A 249 19.05 -8.44 37.77
CA ARG A 249 18.81 -7.09 37.27
C ARG A 249 19.97 -6.65 36.38
N LEU A 250 19.66 -5.90 35.33
CA LEU A 250 20.63 -5.32 34.42
C LEU A 250 21.00 -3.92 34.88
N ALA A 251 22.29 -3.62 34.87
CA ALA A 251 22.76 -2.25 34.98
C ALA A 251 22.47 -1.47 33.69
N HIS A 252 22.58 -0.14 33.76
CA HIS A 252 22.45 0.77 32.61
C HIS A 252 23.24 0.29 31.39
N ASN A 253 24.50 -0.07 31.60
CA ASN A 253 25.44 -0.44 30.55
C ASN A 253 25.17 -1.84 29.98
N ASP A 254 24.55 -2.73 30.76
CA ASP A 254 24.28 -4.10 30.32
C ASP A 254 23.02 -4.20 29.45
N MET A 255 22.17 -3.15 29.43
CA MET A 255 20.86 -3.23 28.79
C MET A 255 20.89 -3.57 27.29
N PRO A 256 21.81 -3.04 26.46
CA PRO A 256 21.89 -3.42 25.05
C PRO A 256 22.20 -4.91 24.83
N SER A 257 22.83 -5.58 25.80
CA SER A 257 23.19 -7.00 25.72
C SER A 257 22.05 -7.96 26.12
N ASP A 258 20.90 -7.44 26.55
CA ASP A 258 19.76 -8.28 26.95
C ASP A 258 19.16 -9.04 25.76
N ALA A 259 19.15 -10.36 25.85
CA ALA A 259 18.78 -11.25 24.76
C ALA A 259 17.30 -11.09 24.36
N TYR A 260 16.42 -10.91 25.35
CA TYR A 260 15.00 -10.68 25.10
C TYR A 260 14.76 -9.35 24.39
N LEU A 261 15.37 -8.26 24.86
CA LEU A 261 15.30 -6.93 24.24
C LEU A 261 15.73 -6.98 22.77
N GLN A 262 16.89 -7.60 22.51
CA GLN A 262 17.41 -7.72 21.15
C GLN A 262 16.47 -8.53 20.26
N ARG A 263 15.87 -9.62 20.77
CA ARG A 263 14.91 -10.43 20.01
C ARG A 263 13.65 -9.64 19.67
N GLN A 264 13.08 -8.89 20.63
CA GLN A 264 11.93 -8.02 20.38
C GLN A 264 12.24 -6.95 19.34
N MET A 265 13.40 -6.30 19.47
CA MET A 265 13.87 -5.28 18.53
C MET A 265 14.05 -5.87 17.12
N ALA A 266 14.73 -6.99 16.99
CA ALA A 266 14.92 -7.66 15.69
C ALA A 266 13.58 -8.02 15.02
N ASN A 267 12.63 -8.54 15.79
CA ASN A 267 11.29 -8.86 15.29
C ASN A 267 10.54 -7.60 14.81
N ALA A 268 10.60 -6.51 15.57
CA ALA A 268 9.98 -5.24 15.20
C ALA A 268 10.61 -4.67 13.92
N ILE A 269 11.95 -4.64 13.84
CA ILE A 269 12.71 -4.22 12.66
C ILE A 269 12.31 -5.06 11.42
N ASN A 270 12.27 -6.39 11.57
CA ASN A 270 11.87 -7.29 10.50
C ASN A 270 10.45 -7.00 10.00
N ARG A 271 9.51 -6.71 10.92
CA ARG A 271 8.13 -6.37 10.59
C ARG A 271 8.03 -5.06 9.81
N VAL A 272 8.72 -4.00 10.24
CA VAL A 272 8.61 -2.68 9.60
C VAL A 272 9.26 -2.63 8.22
N ILE A 273 10.38 -3.33 8.03
CA ILE A 273 11.04 -3.45 6.72
C ILE A 273 10.16 -4.26 5.75
N SER A 274 9.52 -5.33 6.23
CA SER A 274 8.70 -6.19 5.38
C SER A 274 7.34 -5.55 5.04
N ASN A 275 6.69 -4.87 5.99
CA ASN A 275 5.39 -4.24 5.76
C ASN A 275 5.46 -2.98 4.88
N SER A 276 6.54 -2.21 4.97
CA SER A 276 6.73 -1.01 4.15
C SER A 276 6.90 -1.32 2.65
N SER A 277 7.62 -2.40 2.32
CA SER A 277 7.79 -2.83 0.93
C SER A 277 6.51 -3.42 0.34
N VAL A 278 5.81 -4.30 1.06
CA VAL A 278 4.55 -4.92 0.60
C VAL A 278 3.43 -3.89 0.40
N SER A 279 3.26 -2.95 1.35
CA SER A 279 2.24 -1.89 1.23
C SER A 279 2.50 -0.92 0.08
N THR A 280 3.77 -0.60 -0.18
CA THR A 280 4.18 0.26 -1.30
C THR A 280 3.84 -0.37 -2.65
N GLN A 281 4.22 -1.63 -2.86
CA GLN A 281 3.95 -2.34 -4.10
C GLN A 281 2.44 -2.51 -4.36
N GLN A 282 1.67 -2.86 -3.33
CA GLN A 282 0.20 -2.97 -3.44
C GLN A 282 -0.45 -1.63 -3.80
N THR A 283 0.06 -0.53 -3.25
CA THR A 283 -0.43 0.82 -3.56
C THR A 283 -0.17 1.16 -5.05
N ILE A 284 1.02 0.87 -5.57
CA ILE A 284 1.35 1.09 -6.99
C ILE A 284 0.46 0.23 -7.90
N ILE A 285 0.30 -1.07 -7.58
CA ILE A 285 -0.58 -1.98 -8.32
C ILE A 285 -2.01 -1.44 -8.38
N LYS A 286 -2.53 -0.97 -7.24
CA LYS A 286 -3.87 -0.39 -7.16
C LYS A 286 -4.01 0.84 -8.05
N ILE A 287 -3.06 1.78 -7.99
CA ILE A 287 -3.09 2.99 -8.83
C ILE A 287 -3.09 2.63 -10.31
N TYR A 288 -2.25 1.68 -10.73
CA TYR A 288 -2.19 1.21 -12.13
C TYR A 288 -3.53 0.62 -12.59
N ARG A 289 -4.14 -0.25 -11.79
CA ARG A 289 -5.43 -0.85 -12.11
C ARG A 289 -6.54 0.21 -12.20
N GLU A 290 -6.51 1.19 -11.32
CA GLU A 290 -7.52 2.24 -11.26
C GLU A 290 -7.41 3.24 -12.43
N ILE A 291 -6.20 3.61 -12.85
CA ILE A 291 -5.97 4.63 -13.88
C ILE A 291 -5.78 4.03 -15.28
N LEU A 292 -5.05 2.93 -15.38
CA LEU A 292 -4.62 2.33 -16.66
C LEU A 292 -5.34 1.02 -17.00
N GLU A 293 -6.11 0.46 -16.05
CA GLU A 293 -6.84 -0.82 -16.20
C GLU A 293 -5.92 -1.99 -16.59
N ARG A 294 -4.67 -1.98 -16.08
CA ARG A 294 -3.71 -3.07 -16.24
C ARG A 294 -2.83 -3.22 -15.01
N ASP A 295 -2.11 -4.33 -14.93
CA ASP A 295 -1.07 -4.49 -13.92
C ASP A 295 0.17 -3.65 -14.24
N VAL A 296 0.85 -3.23 -13.18
CA VAL A 296 2.15 -2.56 -13.28
C VAL A 296 3.20 -3.57 -13.73
N ASP A 297 4.02 -3.18 -14.70
CA ASP A 297 5.14 -3.97 -15.19
C ASP A 297 6.38 -3.82 -14.28
N PRO A 298 7.39 -4.70 -14.37
CA PRO A 298 8.57 -4.66 -13.49
C PRO A 298 9.33 -3.33 -13.54
N SER A 299 9.38 -2.66 -14.70
CA SER A 299 10.07 -1.38 -14.88
C SER A 299 9.29 -0.24 -14.21
N GLY A 300 7.97 -0.20 -14.39
CA GLY A 300 7.08 0.71 -13.69
C GLY A 300 7.14 0.51 -12.17
N MET A 301 7.11 -0.74 -11.71
CA MET A 301 7.19 -1.05 -10.27
C MET A 301 8.49 -0.51 -9.67
N THR A 302 9.62 -0.74 -10.34
CA THR A 302 10.92 -0.22 -9.92
C THR A 302 10.93 1.31 -9.89
N THR A 303 10.41 1.94 -10.95
CA THR A 303 10.35 3.41 -11.07
C THR A 303 9.57 4.04 -9.92
N TRP A 304 8.35 3.57 -9.66
CA TRP A 304 7.48 4.16 -8.64
C TRP A 304 7.91 3.81 -7.21
N THR A 305 8.48 2.63 -7.01
CA THR A 305 9.07 2.28 -5.71
C THR A 305 10.24 3.22 -5.39
N ASN A 306 11.12 3.49 -6.37
CA ASN A 306 12.23 4.43 -6.20
C ASN A 306 11.72 5.87 -6.01
N ALA A 307 10.64 6.26 -6.69
CA ALA A 307 10.04 7.58 -6.53
C ALA A 307 9.50 7.81 -5.10
N LEU A 308 8.75 6.84 -4.56
CA LEU A 308 8.23 6.90 -3.20
C LEU A 308 9.35 6.85 -2.16
N ALA A 309 10.36 6.03 -2.39
CA ALA A 309 11.49 5.94 -1.48
C ALA A 309 12.40 7.18 -1.56
N SER A 310 12.39 7.92 -2.68
CA SER A 310 12.98 9.25 -2.84
C SER A 310 12.18 10.39 -2.21
N GLY A 311 11.10 10.08 -1.48
CA GLY A 311 10.30 11.05 -0.73
C GLY A 311 9.11 11.62 -1.50
N GLN A 312 8.80 11.14 -2.71
CA GLN A 312 7.53 11.49 -3.34
C GLN A 312 6.35 10.91 -2.57
N SER A 313 5.25 11.63 -2.50
CA SER A 313 4.00 11.14 -1.92
C SER A 313 3.27 10.21 -2.88
N VAL A 314 2.38 9.39 -2.34
CA VAL A 314 1.51 8.50 -3.14
C VAL A 314 0.63 9.33 -4.10
N GLU A 315 0.18 10.50 -3.67
CA GLU A 315 -0.60 11.44 -4.47
C GLU A 315 0.22 12.01 -5.64
N GLN A 316 1.51 12.30 -5.43
CA GLN A 316 2.41 12.74 -6.50
C GLN A 316 2.63 11.64 -7.53
N VAL A 317 2.84 10.39 -7.08
CA VAL A 317 2.95 9.22 -7.97
C VAL A 317 1.66 9.00 -8.76
N ARG A 318 0.51 9.07 -8.08
CA ARG A 318 -0.80 8.94 -8.73
C ARG A 318 -1.02 10.01 -9.80
N ARG A 319 -0.69 11.26 -9.48
CA ARG A 319 -0.78 12.39 -10.43
C ARG A 319 0.12 12.17 -11.64
N ALA A 320 1.37 11.77 -11.43
CA ALA A 320 2.30 11.50 -12.52
C ALA A 320 1.79 10.36 -13.45
N ILE A 321 1.18 9.32 -12.90
CA ILE A 321 0.55 8.25 -13.68
C ILE A 321 -0.68 8.78 -14.43
N ALA A 322 -1.52 9.61 -13.81
CA ALA A 322 -2.68 10.24 -14.47
C ALA A 322 -2.29 11.17 -15.63
N GLU A 323 -1.16 11.86 -15.52
CA GLU A 323 -0.63 12.77 -16.54
C GLU A 323 0.15 12.03 -17.65
N SER A 324 0.41 10.73 -17.48
CA SER A 324 1.18 9.93 -18.44
C SER A 324 0.49 9.81 -19.81
N PRO A 325 1.26 9.71 -20.92
CA PRO A 325 0.69 9.49 -22.25
C PRO A 325 -0.27 8.30 -22.34
N GLU A 326 -0.02 7.26 -21.55
CA GLU A 326 -0.91 6.08 -21.50
C GLU A 326 -2.28 6.40 -20.89
N ALA A 327 -2.31 7.10 -19.75
CA ALA A 327 -3.57 7.55 -19.15
C ALA A 327 -4.32 8.52 -20.08
N GLN A 328 -3.58 9.38 -20.77
CA GLN A 328 -4.13 10.31 -21.77
C GLN A 328 -4.77 9.59 -22.97
N ASN A 329 -4.18 8.47 -23.42
CA ASN A 329 -4.76 7.62 -24.46
C ASN A 329 -6.00 6.88 -23.95
N LYS A 330 -5.95 6.33 -22.72
CA LYS A 330 -7.09 5.66 -22.08
C LYS A 330 -8.31 6.58 -21.95
N LEU A 331 -8.11 7.84 -21.57
CA LEU A 331 -9.17 8.84 -21.53
C LEU A 331 -9.73 9.16 -22.92
N ASN A 332 -8.87 9.26 -23.94
CA ASN A 332 -9.33 9.50 -25.31
C ASN A 332 -10.14 8.32 -25.86
N ASP A 333 -9.69 7.09 -25.61
CA ASP A 333 -10.42 5.88 -26.01
C ASP A 333 -11.75 5.75 -25.27
N LEU A 334 -11.81 6.18 -24.01
CA LEU A 334 -13.08 6.26 -23.27
C LEU A 334 -14.06 7.24 -23.93
N TYR A 335 -13.58 8.42 -24.35
CA TYR A 335 -14.37 9.40 -25.09
C TYR A 335 -14.86 8.87 -26.44
N ARG A 336 -13.98 8.23 -27.21
CA ARG A 336 -14.36 7.62 -28.50
C ARG A 336 -15.44 6.56 -28.32
N ARG A 337 -15.30 5.69 -27.32
CA ARG A 337 -16.29 4.63 -27.06
C ARG A 337 -17.63 5.20 -26.59
N MET A 338 -17.63 6.17 -25.66
CA MET A 338 -18.85 6.66 -25.05
C MET A 338 -19.55 7.76 -25.86
N LEU A 339 -18.77 8.69 -26.42
CA LEU A 339 -19.28 9.89 -27.09
C LEU A 339 -19.08 9.84 -28.60
N GLY A 340 -18.10 9.07 -29.11
CA GLY A 340 -17.83 8.96 -30.56
C GLY A 340 -16.93 10.06 -31.10
N ARG A 341 -16.24 10.79 -30.23
CA ARG A 341 -15.30 11.87 -30.58
C ARG A 341 -14.06 11.78 -29.72
N ASP A 342 -13.02 12.51 -30.12
CA ASP A 342 -11.83 12.69 -29.29
C ASP A 342 -12.11 13.57 -28.06
N ILE A 343 -11.30 13.36 -27.03
CA ILE A 343 -11.32 14.18 -25.82
C ILE A 343 -10.82 15.59 -26.13
N ASP A 344 -11.61 16.59 -25.76
CA ASP A 344 -11.22 18.00 -25.87
C ASP A 344 -10.29 18.43 -24.71
N SER A 345 -9.70 19.62 -24.82
CA SER A 345 -8.75 20.12 -23.82
C SER A 345 -9.36 20.28 -22.42
N SER A 346 -10.62 20.70 -22.33
CA SER A 346 -11.33 20.87 -21.06
C SER A 346 -11.61 19.51 -20.40
N GLY A 347 -12.12 18.55 -21.19
CA GLY A 347 -12.29 17.17 -20.75
C GLY A 347 -10.97 16.56 -20.28
N ARG A 348 -9.89 16.77 -21.04
CA ARG A 348 -8.56 16.25 -20.69
C ARG A 348 -8.09 16.75 -19.33
N VAL A 349 -8.17 18.05 -19.08
CA VAL A 349 -7.81 18.64 -17.78
C VAL A 349 -8.71 18.12 -16.66
N THR A 350 -10.03 18.10 -16.90
CA THR A 350 -11.03 17.67 -15.91
C THR A 350 -10.78 16.23 -15.44
N TRP A 351 -10.65 15.29 -16.38
CA TRP A 351 -10.53 13.88 -16.04
C TRP A 351 -9.13 13.52 -15.56
N THR A 352 -8.08 14.18 -16.05
CA THR A 352 -6.72 14.01 -15.49
C THR A 352 -6.69 14.39 -14.02
N ASN A 353 -7.32 15.52 -13.65
CA ASN A 353 -7.42 15.94 -12.26
C ASN A 353 -8.29 15.01 -11.41
N ALA A 354 -9.38 14.47 -11.97
CA ALA A 354 -10.20 13.47 -11.29
C ALA A 354 -9.38 12.19 -10.98
N LEU A 355 -8.65 11.66 -11.96
CA LEU A 355 -7.79 10.48 -11.79
C LEU A 355 -6.68 10.74 -10.75
N ALA A 356 -6.03 11.91 -10.83
CA ALA A 356 -5.03 12.34 -9.85
C ALA A 356 -5.60 12.45 -8.42
N SER A 357 -6.89 12.78 -8.30
CA SER A 357 -7.61 12.93 -7.01
C SER A 357 -8.23 11.63 -6.50
N GLY A 358 -7.93 10.48 -7.11
CA GLY A 358 -8.40 9.17 -6.63
C GLY A 358 -9.52 8.53 -7.43
N TRP A 359 -10.03 9.17 -8.49
CA TRP A 359 -11.02 8.50 -9.35
C TRP A 359 -10.36 7.36 -10.14
N THR A 360 -11.18 6.37 -10.48
CA THR A 360 -10.83 5.31 -11.43
C THR A 360 -11.30 5.68 -12.83
N LEU A 361 -10.71 5.10 -13.86
CA LEU A 361 -11.18 5.28 -15.23
C LEU A 361 -12.64 4.83 -15.40
N GLN A 362 -13.02 3.76 -14.72
CA GLN A 362 -14.41 3.29 -14.65
C GLN A 362 -15.34 4.35 -14.03
N ARG A 363 -14.92 5.01 -12.95
CA ARG A 363 -15.71 6.06 -12.29
C ARG A 363 -15.88 7.28 -13.19
N VAL A 364 -14.82 7.67 -13.92
CA VAL A 364 -14.90 8.72 -14.95
C VAL A 364 -15.98 8.36 -15.98
N ALA A 365 -16.04 7.09 -16.41
CA ALA A 365 -17.08 6.63 -17.32
C ALA A 365 -18.49 6.72 -16.72
N SER A 366 -18.71 6.08 -15.56
CA SER A 366 -20.05 5.87 -15.00
C SER A 366 -20.63 7.09 -14.29
N GLU A 367 -19.80 7.88 -13.61
CA GLU A 367 -20.25 9.03 -12.81
C GLU A 367 -19.88 10.38 -13.45
N GLY A 368 -18.91 10.41 -14.36
CA GLY A 368 -18.52 11.63 -15.08
C GLY A 368 -19.23 11.78 -16.41
N ILE A 369 -18.96 10.85 -17.35
CA ILE A 369 -19.38 10.96 -18.75
C ILE A 369 -20.83 10.49 -18.95
N ALA A 370 -21.20 9.33 -18.41
CA ALA A 370 -22.52 8.74 -18.61
C ALA A 370 -23.72 9.63 -18.18
N PRO A 371 -23.69 10.34 -17.05
CA PRO A 371 -24.80 11.24 -16.69
C PRO A 371 -24.80 12.55 -17.51
N GLY A 372 -23.74 12.82 -18.28
CA GLY A 372 -23.61 14.05 -19.06
C GLY A 372 -24.64 14.15 -20.19
N PRO A 373 -25.07 15.39 -20.54
CA PRO A 373 -26.13 15.61 -21.53
C PRO A 373 -25.78 15.06 -22.92
N GLU A 374 -24.50 15.10 -23.31
CA GLU A 374 -24.04 14.56 -24.60
C GLU A 374 -24.26 13.05 -24.70
N TYR A 375 -23.84 12.29 -23.69
CA TYR A 375 -24.05 10.85 -23.64
C TYR A 375 -25.54 10.50 -23.60
N GLN A 376 -26.33 11.18 -22.76
CA GLN A 376 -27.77 10.96 -22.63
C GLN A 376 -28.51 11.22 -23.96
N ARG A 377 -28.16 12.31 -24.65
CA ARG A 377 -28.71 12.63 -25.98
C ARG A 377 -28.39 11.53 -27.00
N LYS A 378 -27.15 11.03 -27.01
CA LYS A 378 -26.73 9.92 -27.88
C LYS A 378 -27.52 8.65 -27.61
N GLN A 379 -27.69 8.27 -26.35
CA GLN A 379 -28.48 7.10 -25.97
C GLN A 379 -29.96 7.25 -26.36
N ALA A 380 -30.52 8.45 -26.21
CA ALA A 380 -31.89 8.72 -26.65
C ALA A 380 -32.08 8.53 -28.16
N VAL A 381 -31.12 8.98 -28.99
CA VAL A 381 -31.17 8.73 -30.46
C VAL A 381 -31.10 7.24 -30.77
N ILE A 382 -30.17 6.50 -30.14
CA ILE A 382 -30.07 5.03 -30.30
C ILE A 382 -31.41 4.37 -29.97
N GLN A 383 -32.04 4.77 -28.87
CA GLN A 383 -33.30 4.21 -28.44
C GLN A 383 -34.45 4.55 -29.39
N ILE A 384 -34.54 5.79 -29.87
CA ILE A 384 -35.56 6.20 -30.85
C ILE A 384 -35.44 5.37 -32.14
N TYR A 385 -34.22 5.13 -32.65
CA TYR A 385 -34.03 4.29 -33.83
C TYR A 385 -34.55 2.86 -33.61
N ARG A 386 -34.29 2.27 -32.45
CA ARG A 386 -34.79 0.93 -32.11
C ARG A 386 -36.31 0.89 -31.99
N GLU A 387 -36.89 1.93 -31.41
CA GLU A 387 -38.34 2.01 -31.17
C GLU A 387 -39.14 2.33 -32.44
N VAL A 388 -38.62 3.22 -33.29
CA VAL A 388 -39.34 3.79 -34.45
C VAL A 388 -38.96 3.11 -35.77
N LEU A 389 -37.75 2.54 -35.87
CA LEU A 389 -37.24 1.92 -37.11
C LEU A 389 -36.84 0.45 -36.94
N GLU A 390 -36.85 -0.09 -35.71
CA GLU A 390 -36.43 -1.47 -35.40
C GLU A 390 -35.01 -1.81 -35.87
N ARG A 391 -34.11 -0.83 -35.86
CA ARG A 391 -32.69 -1.03 -36.18
C ARG A 391 -31.79 -0.16 -35.33
N ASN A 392 -30.49 -0.45 -35.36
CA ASN A 392 -29.51 0.47 -34.78
C ASN A 392 -29.30 1.67 -35.71
N VAL A 393 -29.02 2.82 -35.10
CA VAL A 393 -28.54 4.01 -35.79
C VAL A 393 -27.15 3.76 -36.37
N ASP A 394 -26.98 4.12 -37.63
CA ASP A 394 -25.69 4.06 -38.33
C ASP A 394 -24.83 5.30 -38.00
N PRO A 395 -23.50 5.26 -38.26
CA PRO A 395 -22.61 6.37 -37.94
C PRO A 395 -23.03 7.71 -38.57
N SER A 396 -23.43 7.72 -39.84
CA SER A 396 -23.89 8.94 -40.53
C SER A 396 -25.17 9.53 -39.93
N GLY A 397 -26.12 8.66 -39.56
CA GLY A 397 -27.33 9.05 -38.85
C GLY A 397 -26.99 9.66 -37.49
N MET A 398 -26.10 9.02 -36.72
CA MET A 398 -25.67 9.52 -35.42
C MET A 398 -25.01 10.90 -35.52
N ASP A 399 -24.13 11.10 -36.50
CA ASP A 399 -23.45 12.39 -36.72
C ASP A 399 -24.46 13.49 -37.08
N THR A 400 -25.46 13.15 -37.89
CA THR A 400 -26.54 14.07 -38.25
C THR A 400 -27.31 14.51 -37.00
N TRP A 401 -27.81 13.55 -36.20
CA TRP A 401 -28.58 13.91 -35.00
C TRP A 401 -27.75 14.60 -33.94
N THR A 402 -26.47 14.25 -33.79
CA THR A 402 -25.55 14.97 -32.91
C THR A 402 -25.46 16.45 -33.30
N ARG A 403 -25.28 16.75 -34.59
CA ARG A 403 -25.23 18.14 -35.09
C ARG A 403 -26.52 18.90 -34.82
N GLU A 404 -27.66 18.27 -35.09
CA GLU A 404 -28.99 18.85 -34.89
C GLU A 404 -29.32 19.13 -33.41
N LEU A 405 -28.93 18.21 -32.52
CA LEU A 405 -29.09 18.39 -31.07
C LEU A 405 -28.15 19.47 -30.54
N ASN A 406 -26.97 19.63 -31.15
CA ASN A 406 -26.05 20.73 -30.84
C ASN A 406 -26.55 22.08 -31.36
N SER A 407 -27.33 22.12 -32.45
CA SER A 407 -28.00 23.33 -32.93
C SER A 407 -29.31 23.65 -32.19
N GLY A 408 -29.61 22.94 -31.10
CA GLY A 408 -30.74 23.25 -30.21
C GLY A 408 -32.02 22.47 -30.48
N LYS A 409 -32.04 21.49 -31.40
CA LYS A 409 -33.19 20.58 -31.48
C LYS A 409 -33.34 19.79 -30.17
N THR A 410 -34.58 19.54 -29.80
CA THR A 410 -34.94 18.69 -28.66
C THR A 410 -35.00 17.23 -29.09
N ILE A 411 -34.86 16.31 -28.13
CA ILE A 411 -35.04 14.87 -28.36
C ILE A 411 -36.44 14.57 -28.91
N LEU A 412 -37.46 15.32 -28.50
CA LEU A 412 -38.82 15.19 -29.02
C LEU A 412 -38.90 15.57 -30.50
N GLN A 413 -38.24 16.64 -30.92
CA GLN A 413 -38.17 17.04 -32.33
C GLN A 413 -37.39 16.02 -33.16
N VAL A 414 -36.32 15.42 -32.62
CA VAL A 414 -35.60 14.32 -33.28
C VAL A 414 -36.50 13.09 -33.45
N ARG A 415 -37.24 12.71 -32.41
CA ARG A 415 -38.19 11.59 -32.48
C ARG A 415 -39.25 11.82 -33.55
N ARG A 416 -39.84 13.02 -33.58
CA ARG A 416 -40.82 13.41 -34.60
C ARG A 416 -40.23 13.32 -36.01
N ALA A 417 -39.04 13.88 -36.23
CA ALA A 417 -38.39 13.84 -37.54
C ALA A 417 -38.08 12.41 -38.00
N ILE A 418 -37.72 11.50 -37.08
CA ILE A 418 -37.52 10.08 -37.40
C ILE A 418 -38.86 9.40 -37.71
N ALA A 419 -39.93 9.68 -36.97
CA ALA A 419 -41.26 9.14 -37.24
C ALA A 419 -41.85 9.61 -38.59
N GLU A 420 -41.53 10.83 -38.99
CA GLU A 420 -41.93 11.41 -40.29
C GLU A 420 -41.03 10.97 -41.45
N SER A 421 -39.93 10.25 -41.18
CA SER A 421 -38.96 9.83 -42.20
C SER A 421 -39.54 8.81 -43.17
N PRO A 422 -39.12 8.79 -44.46
CA PRO A 422 -39.56 7.79 -45.43
C PRO A 422 -39.39 6.34 -44.95
N GLU A 423 -38.36 6.07 -44.14
CA GLU A 423 -38.12 4.74 -43.59
C GLU A 423 -39.19 4.33 -42.57
N ALA A 424 -39.55 5.21 -41.63
CA ALA A 424 -40.64 4.96 -40.69
C ALA A 424 -41.98 4.78 -41.42
N GLN A 425 -42.21 5.57 -42.46
CA GLN A 425 -43.39 5.47 -43.32
C GLN A 425 -43.47 4.12 -44.06
N ASN A 426 -42.35 3.60 -44.53
CA ASN A 426 -42.28 2.27 -45.14
C ASN A 426 -42.55 1.18 -44.10
N LYS A 427 -41.96 1.28 -42.90
CA LYS A 427 -42.21 0.34 -41.79
C LYS A 427 -43.69 0.27 -41.38
N LEU A 428 -44.36 1.42 -41.32
CA LEU A 428 -45.80 1.49 -41.06
C LEU A 428 -46.62 0.86 -42.19
N ASN A 429 -46.23 1.07 -43.44
CA ASN A 429 -46.88 0.42 -44.58
C ASN A 429 -46.70 -1.10 -44.55
N ASP A 430 -45.50 -1.58 -44.20
CA ASP A 430 -45.21 -3.02 -44.05
C ASP A 430 -46.00 -3.64 -42.90
N LEU A 431 -46.24 -2.92 -41.81
CA LEU A 431 -47.15 -3.34 -40.74
C LEU A 431 -48.58 -3.54 -41.27
N TYR A 432 -49.10 -2.58 -42.02
CA TYR A 432 -50.42 -2.66 -42.63
C TYR A 432 -50.53 -3.81 -43.63
N ARG A 433 -49.53 -3.99 -44.50
CA ARG A 433 -49.49 -5.11 -45.45
C ARG A 433 -49.50 -6.45 -44.73
N ARG A 434 -48.72 -6.61 -43.67
CA ARG A 434 -48.64 -7.85 -42.90
C ARG A 434 -49.88 -8.14 -42.06
N MET A 435 -50.52 -7.11 -41.50
CA MET A 435 -51.60 -7.31 -40.53
C MET A 435 -52.99 -7.17 -41.16
N LEU A 436 -53.17 -6.24 -42.10
CA LEU A 436 -54.48 -5.88 -42.67
C LEU A 436 -54.62 -6.25 -44.16
N CYS A 437 -53.53 -6.64 -44.83
CA CYS A 437 -53.45 -7.01 -46.25
C CYS A 437 -53.79 -5.86 -47.19
N ARG A 438 -53.41 -4.64 -46.82
CA ARG A 438 -53.55 -3.45 -47.65
C ARG A 438 -52.44 -2.45 -47.36
N ASP A 439 -52.31 -1.46 -48.23
CA ASP A 439 -51.45 -0.31 -47.95
C ASP A 439 -52.06 0.60 -46.87
N ILE A 440 -51.18 1.33 -46.20
CA ILE A 440 -51.57 2.33 -45.22
C ILE A 440 -52.28 3.50 -45.90
N ASP A 441 -53.48 3.82 -45.43
CA ASP A 441 -54.24 4.98 -45.88
C ASP A 441 -53.75 6.28 -45.22
N SER A 442 -54.25 7.43 -45.68
CA SER A 442 -53.83 8.74 -45.18
C SER A 442 -54.14 8.97 -43.69
N SER A 443 -55.26 8.44 -43.20
CA SER A 443 -55.67 8.55 -41.79
C SER A 443 -54.77 7.70 -40.90
N GLY A 444 -54.53 6.45 -41.29
CA GLY A 444 -53.57 5.55 -40.63
C GLY A 444 -52.18 6.17 -40.59
N ARG A 445 -51.73 6.75 -41.71
CA ARG A 445 -50.42 7.41 -41.80
C ARG A 445 -50.26 8.52 -40.77
N VAL A 446 -51.23 9.45 -40.69
CA VAL A 446 -51.21 10.56 -39.71
C VAL A 446 -51.30 10.03 -38.28
N THR A 447 -52.21 9.09 -38.03
CA THR A 447 -52.45 8.52 -36.70
C THR A 447 -51.19 7.88 -36.13
N TRP A 448 -50.57 6.95 -36.89
CA TRP A 448 -49.43 6.21 -36.39
C TRP A 448 -48.13 7.02 -36.41
N THR A 449 -47.97 7.97 -37.33
CA THR A 449 -46.84 8.92 -37.28
C THR A 449 -46.90 9.76 -36.00
N ASN A 450 -48.08 10.27 -35.63
CA ASN A 450 -48.25 11.00 -34.38
C ASN A 450 -48.05 10.11 -33.15
N ALA A 451 -48.49 8.85 -33.18
CA ALA A 451 -48.25 7.89 -32.11
C ALA A 451 -46.74 7.65 -31.90
N LEU A 452 -46.00 7.36 -32.98
CA LEU A 452 -44.55 7.17 -32.95
C LEU A 452 -43.82 8.43 -32.44
N ALA A 453 -44.21 9.61 -32.94
CA ALA A 453 -43.68 10.90 -32.48
C ALA A 453 -43.94 11.17 -30.99
N SER A 454 -45.03 10.61 -30.44
CA SER A 454 -45.44 10.80 -29.04
C SER A 454 -44.90 9.73 -28.09
N GLY A 455 -44.03 8.82 -28.55
CA GLY A 455 -43.40 7.81 -27.69
C GLY A 455 -43.80 6.36 -27.97
N TRP A 456 -44.72 6.10 -28.91
CA TRP A 456 -45.04 4.71 -29.25
C TRP A 456 -43.87 4.06 -30.00
N THR A 457 -43.75 2.75 -29.84
CA THR A 457 -42.87 1.90 -30.64
C THR A 457 -43.64 1.32 -31.82
N LEU A 458 -42.96 0.91 -32.89
CA LEU A 458 -43.58 0.16 -33.99
C LEU A 458 -44.29 -1.11 -33.49
N GLN A 459 -43.66 -1.80 -32.53
CA GLN A 459 -44.26 -2.96 -31.88
C GLN A 459 -45.58 -2.61 -31.18
N ARG A 460 -45.63 -1.48 -30.46
CA ARG A 460 -46.85 -1.03 -29.77
C ARG A 460 -47.96 -0.65 -30.75
N VAL A 461 -47.60 0.00 -31.87
CA VAL A 461 -48.55 0.26 -32.96
C VAL A 461 -49.17 -1.06 -33.46
N ALA A 462 -48.36 -2.10 -33.64
CA ALA A 462 -48.84 -3.42 -34.04
C ALA A 462 -49.77 -4.04 -32.97
N SER A 463 -49.30 -4.15 -31.73
CA SER A 463 -49.96 -4.95 -30.68
C SER A 463 -51.14 -4.26 -30.00
N GLU A 464 -51.08 -2.95 -29.81
CA GLU A 464 -52.09 -2.17 -29.09
C GLU A 464 -52.92 -1.28 -30.02
N GLY A 465 -52.45 -1.03 -31.24
CA GLY A 465 -53.17 -0.25 -32.24
C GLY A 465 -53.91 -1.11 -33.26
N ILE A 466 -53.14 -1.83 -34.08
CA ILE A 466 -53.68 -2.57 -35.23
C ILE A 466 -54.33 -3.89 -34.81
N ALA A 467 -53.67 -4.70 -33.98
CA ALA A 467 -54.20 -6.01 -33.56
C ALA A 467 -55.59 -5.96 -32.91
N PRO A 468 -55.93 -5.01 -32.00
CA PRO A 468 -57.28 -4.94 -31.43
C PRO A 468 -58.30 -4.26 -32.34
N SER A 469 -57.91 -3.73 -33.51
CA SER A 469 -58.83 -3.02 -34.39
C SER A 469 -59.94 -3.94 -34.93
N PRO A 470 -61.18 -3.44 -35.13
CA PRO A 470 -62.26 -4.21 -35.74
C PRO A 470 -61.87 -4.81 -37.11
N GLU A 471 -61.06 -4.08 -37.87
CA GLU A 471 -60.56 -4.53 -39.17
C GLU A 471 -59.70 -5.81 -39.03
N TYR A 472 -58.71 -5.81 -38.13
CA TYR A 472 -57.88 -6.99 -37.89
C TYR A 472 -58.68 -8.15 -37.30
N GLN A 473 -59.60 -7.86 -36.37
CA GLN A 473 -60.43 -8.88 -35.72
C GLN A 473 -61.44 -9.53 -36.68
N SER A 474 -62.03 -8.77 -37.61
CA SER A 474 -62.92 -9.30 -38.64
C SER A 474 -62.25 -10.33 -39.56
N ARG A 475 -60.91 -10.28 -39.65
CA ARG A 475 -60.08 -11.24 -40.39
C ARG A 475 -59.69 -12.47 -39.56
N GLY A 476 -60.25 -12.63 -38.36
CA GLY A 476 -59.92 -13.74 -37.44
C GLY A 476 -58.51 -13.64 -36.87
N GLY A 477 -57.92 -12.45 -36.84
CA GLY A 477 -56.58 -12.21 -36.28
C GLY A 477 -55.43 -12.81 -37.08
N ARG A 478 -55.63 -13.12 -38.37
CA ARG A 478 -54.63 -13.74 -39.25
C ARG A 478 -53.83 -12.70 -40.03
N SER A 479 -52.50 -12.81 -39.95
CA SER A 479 -51.56 -12.06 -40.80
C SER A 479 -51.60 -12.50 -42.26
N CYS A 480 -51.05 -11.67 -43.14
CA CYS A 480 -51.11 -11.77 -44.59
C CYS A 480 -49.95 -12.52 -45.23
N ASN A 481 -49.23 -13.33 -44.43
CA ASN A 481 -48.12 -14.15 -44.91
C ASN A 481 -48.61 -15.54 -45.29
#